data_AF-A0A8T5Q1F7-F1
#
_entry.id   AF-A0A8T5Q1F7-F1
#
_cell.length_a   1.000
_cell.length_b   1.000
_cell.length_c   1.000
_cell.angle_alpha   90.00
_cell.angle_beta   90.00
_cell.angle_gamma   90.00
#
_symmetry.space_group_name_H-M   'P 1'
#
loop_
_entity.id
_entity.type
_entity.pdbx_description
1 polymer ?
#
loop_
_entity_poly.entity_id
_entity_poly.type
_entity_poly.pdbx_seq_one_letter_code
_entity_poly.pdbx_strand_id
1 'polypeptide(L)'
;MMLFFVLQCFYFMMPAYFSNMAPVIVKRWFKGLAFPIDSGKGIFGNNKTVRGLLFGVLFAVIIAYMQFSLYRFNSFSTLSLIDYSNWLLVGFLLGLGALLGDLTESFIKRRLKIKPGERFFPWDQLDFILGSLLLVSLAVSLTLNMVLVIIIISVLGHIIVNHSAYYLGIRKEKW
;
A
#
# COMPACT_ATOMS: atom_id res chain seq x y z
N MET A 1 -11.48 -18.23 -15.31
CA MET A 1 -12.13 -16.90 -15.17
C MET A 1 -11.82 -16.25 -13.82
N MET A 2 -12.13 -16.90 -12.68
CA MET A 2 -11.93 -16.29 -11.35
C MET A 2 -10.46 -16.05 -10.96
N LEU A 3 -9.57 -17.03 -11.20
CA LEU A 3 -8.13 -16.88 -10.88
C LEU A 3 -7.47 -15.74 -11.69
N PHE A 4 -7.87 -15.58 -12.96
CA PHE A 4 -7.35 -14.51 -13.80
C PHE A 4 -7.75 -13.14 -13.24
N PHE A 5 -9.02 -12.96 -12.86
CA PHE A 5 -9.50 -11.73 -12.24
C PHE A 5 -8.78 -11.38 -10.93
N VAL A 6 -8.45 -12.39 -10.11
CA VAL A 6 -7.61 -12.22 -8.91
C VAL A 6 -6.22 -11.68 -9.27
N LEU A 7 -5.58 -12.22 -10.31
CA LEU A 7 -4.29 -11.72 -10.79
C LEU A 7 -4.39 -10.29 -11.31
N GLN A 8 -5.47 -9.95 -12.02
CA GLN A 8 -5.70 -8.59 -12.50
C GLN A 8 -5.89 -7.59 -11.33
N CYS A 9 -6.62 -7.98 -10.28
CA CYS A 9 -6.78 -7.18 -9.05
C CYS A 9 -5.45 -7.00 -8.31
N PHE A 10 -4.67 -8.08 -8.19
CA PHE A 10 -3.33 -8.02 -7.60
C PHE A 10 -2.41 -7.08 -8.39
N TYR A 11 -2.42 -7.21 -9.73
CA TYR A 11 -1.66 -6.35 -10.63
C TYR A 11 -2.05 -4.88 -10.43
N PHE A 12 -3.35 -4.56 -10.46
CA PHE A 12 -3.85 -3.20 -10.23
C PHE A 12 -3.39 -2.58 -8.90
N MET A 13 -3.33 -3.37 -7.82
CA MET A 13 -2.95 -2.90 -6.48
C MET A 13 -1.44 -2.81 -6.25
N MET A 14 -0.59 -3.22 -7.19
CA MET A 14 0.87 -3.18 -7.01
C MET A 14 1.40 -1.80 -6.57
N PRO A 15 0.99 -0.65 -7.15
CA PRO A 15 1.44 0.66 -6.66
C PRO A 15 1.19 0.87 -5.16
N ALA A 16 0.02 0.49 -4.66
CA ALA A 16 -0.34 0.62 -3.25
C ALA A 16 0.48 -0.31 -2.35
N TYR A 17 0.69 -1.57 -2.76
CA TYR A 17 1.52 -2.52 -2.01
C TYR A 17 2.96 -2.02 -1.88
N PHE A 18 3.55 -1.56 -2.98
CA PHE A 18 4.91 -1.02 -2.98
C PHE A 18 5.00 0.30 -2.21
N SER A 19 3.96 1.14 -2.23
CA SER A 19 3.87 2.33 -1.37
C SER A 19 3.98 1.96 0.11
N ASN A 20 3.20 0.98 0.55
CA ASN A 20 3.19 0.54 1.95
C ASN A 20 4.51 -0.13 2.36
N MET A 21 5.17 -0.84 1.43
CA MET A 21 6.47 -1.49 1.69
C MET A 21 7.66 -0.51 1.66
N ALA A 22 7.56 0.60 0.92
CA ALA A 22 8.65 1.53 0.69
C ALA A 22 9.32 2.05 1.98
N PRO A 23 8.59 2.48 3.04
CA PRO A 23 9.21 2.95 4.28
C PRO A 23 10.15 1.93 4.94
N VAL A 24 9.84 0.63 4.80
CA VAL A 24 10.67 -0.46 5.31
C VAL A 24 11.90 -0.66 4.42
N ILE A 25 11.70 -0.67 3.09
CA ILE A 25 12.78 -0.80 2.10
C ILE A 25 13.79 0.33 2.29
N VAL A 26 13.33 1.58 2.33
CA VAL A 26 14.21 2.75 2.44
C VAL A 26 14.68 3.07 3.86
N LYS A 27 14.37 2.22 4.85
CA LYS A 27 14.64 2.50 6.27
C LYS A 27 16.11 2.79 6.58
N ARG A 28 17.04 2.13 5.88
CA ARG A 28 18.50 2.29 6.09
C ARG A 28 19.09 3.46 5.28
N TRP A 29 18.38 3.93 4.27
CA TRP A 29 18.79 5.04 3.39
C TRP A 29 18.06 6.34 3.77
N PHE A 30 18.53 7.46 3.25
CA PHE A 30 17.90 8.79 3.42
C PHE A 30 17.57 9.15 4.87
N LYS A 31 18.50 8.87 5.81
CA LYS A 31 18.29 9.08 7.25
C LYS A 31 17.94 10.54 7.60
N GLY A 32 18.41 11.51 6.82
CA GLY A 32 18.07 12.93 7.00
C GLY A 32 16.59 13.26 6.79
N LEU A 33 15.81 12.39 6.15
CA LEU A 33 14.36 12.56 5.95
C LEU A 33 13.53 11.76 6.97
N ALA A 34 14.17 11.06 7.92
CA ALA A 34 13.50 10.19 8.88
C ALA A 34 12.92 10.96 10.09
N PHE A 35 12.43 12.18 9.88
CA PHE A 35 11.76 12.96 10.92
C PHE A 35 10.24 12.71 10.90
N PRO A 36 9.56 12.72 12.06
CA PRO A 36 8.13 12.47 12.13
C PRO A 36 7.32 13.53 11.36
N ILE A 37 6.26 13.10 10.68
CA ILE A 37 5.38 14.00 9.90
C ILE A 37 4.70 15.04 10.80
N ASP A 38 4.40 14.68 12.04
CA ASP A 38 3.79 15.56 13.05
C ASP A 38 4.82 16.32 13.90
N SER A 39 6.10 16.33 13.50
CA SER A 39 7.19 16.94 14.28
C SER A 39 7.32 16.37 15.71
N GLY A 40 6.93 15.11 15.93
CA GLY A 40 7.06 14.44 17.23
C GLY A 40 5.94 14.77 18.23
N LYS A 41 4.85 15.39 17.77
CA LYS A 41 3.68 15.73 18.60
C LYS A 41 2.85 14.52 19.02
N GLY A 42 3.18 13.31 18.56
CA GLY A 42 2.49 12.08 18.93
C GLY A 42 1.08 11.96 18.35
N ILE A 43 0.78 12.68 17.27
CA ILE A 43 -0.49 12.64 16.53
C ILE A 43 -0.60 11.32 15.76
N PHE A 44 0.48 10.94 15.07
CA PHE A 44 0.55 9.68 14.32
C PHE A 44 1.53 8.69 14.94
N GLY A 45 2.55 9.21 15.63
CA GLY A 45 3.66 8.43 16.19
C GLY A 45 4.94 8.57 15.37
N ASN A 46 6.09 8.48 16.06
CA ASN A 46 7.41 8.81 15.50
C ASN A 46 7.85 7.89 14.35
N ASN A 47 7.17 6.77 14.14
CA ASN A 47 7.42 5.86 13.02
C ASN A 47 6.85 6.34 11.69
N LYS A 48 5.92 7.32 11.69
CA LYS A 48 5.38 7.94 10.48
C LYS A 48 6.24 9.13 10.09
N THR A 49 7.08 8.94 9.07
CA THR A 49 8.16 9.88 8.72
C THR A 49 7.96 10.50 7.34
N VAL A 50 8.51 11.68 7.11
CA VAL A 50 8.47 12.34 5.80
C VAL A 50 9.17 11.51 4.73
N ARG A 51 10.27 10.82 5.07
CA ARG A 51 10.87 9.80 4.20
C ARG A 51 9.86 8.75 3.76
N GLY A 52 9.11 8.18 4.71
CA GLY A 52 8.13 7.14 4.41
C GLY A 52 7.07 7.65 3.44
N LEU A 53 6.55 8.86 3.68
CA LEU A 53 5.56 9.48 2.82
C LEU A 53 6.09 9.71 1.39
N LEU A 54 7.25 10.36 1.29
CA LEU A 54 7.86 10.71 0.00
C LEU A 54 8.21 9.48 -0.83
N PHE A 55 8.89 8.50 -0.22
CA PHE A 55 9.28 7.30 -0.95
C PHE A 55 8.10 6.36 -1.20
N GLY A 56 7.07 6.33 -0.34
CA GLY A 56 5.86 5.57 -0.62
C GLY A 56 5.17 6.03 -1.91
N VAL A 57 4.92 7.34 -2.04
CA VAL A 57 4.34 7.91 -3.28
C VAL A 57 5.26 7.67 -4.48
N LEU A 58 6.56 7.91 -4.32
CA LEU A 58 7.53 7.72 -5.41
C LEU A 58 7.53 6.28 -5.93
N PHE A 59 7.55 5.28 -5.05
CA PHE A 59 7.50 3.87 -5.43
C PHE A 59 6.20 3.52 -6.15
N ALA A 60 5.06 4.01 -5.66
CA ALA A 60 3.77 3.79 -6.32
C ALA A 60 3.75 4.36 -7.75
N VAL A 61 4.27 5.58 -7.93
CA VAL A 61 4.38 6.23 -9.24
C VAL A 61 5.32 5.47 -10.17
N ILE A 62 6.47 5.00 -9.67
CA ILE A 62 7.41 4.17 -10.45
C ILE A 62 6.72 2.88 -10.90
N ILE A 63 6.01 2.20 -10.01
CA ILE A 63 5.29 0.95 -10.35
C ILE A 63 4.19 1.22 -11.37
N ALA A 64 3.41 2.28 -11.23
CA ALA A 64 2.40 2.65 -12.21
C ALA A 64 3.02 2.98 -13.58
N TYR A 65 4.19 3.64 -13.62
CA TYR A 65 4.94 3.85 -14.84
C TYR A 65 5.41 2.54 -15.48
N MET A 66 5.85 1.57 -14.68
CA MET A 66 6.19 0.23 -15.17
C MET A 66 4.96 -0.47 -15.76
N GLN A 67 3.79 -0.35 -15.12
CA GLN A 67 2.54 -0.91 -15.64
C GLN A 67 2.16 -0.27 -16.98
N PHE A 68 2.25 1.05 -17.10
CA PHE A 68 2.08 1.76 -18.36
C PHE A 68 3.05 1.29 -19.45
N SER A 69 4.34 1.19 -19.13
CA SER A 69 5.37 0.78 -20.09
C SER A 69 5.15 -0.65 -20.58
N LEU A 70 4.65 -1.53 -19.72
CA LEU A 70 4.33 -2.92 -20.03
C LEU A 70 2.99 -3.07 -20.75
N TYR A 71 2.07 -2.11 -20.61
CA TYR A 71 0.73 -2.14 -21.20
C TYR A 71 0.72 -2.34 -22.72
N ARG A 72 1.79 -1.95 -23.42
CA ARG A 72 1.97 -2.17 -24.87
C ARG A 72 2.03 -3.64 -25.29
N PHE A 73 2.32 -4.55 -24.36
CA PHE A 73 2.41 -5.98 -24.63
C PHE A 73 1.08 -6.66 -24.34
N ASN A 74 0.61 -7.52 -25.25
CA ASN A 74 -0.71 -8.15 -25.16
C ASN A 74 -0.96 -8.91 -23.84
N SER A 75 0.08 -9.54 -23.28
CA SER A 75 -0.02 -10.24 -21.99
C SER A 75 -0.29 -9.31 -20.81
N PHE A 76 0.19 -8.07 -20.85
CA PHE A 76 -0.01 -7.09 -19.77
C PHE A 76 -1.26 -6.23 -19.99
N SER A 77 -1.63 -5.94 -21.24
CA SER A 77 -2.92 -5.29 -21.53
C SER A 77 -4.09 -6.18 -21.09
N THR A 78 -4.03 -7.49 -21.38
CA THR A 78 -5.04 -8.46 -20.90
C THR A 78 -5.06 -8.62 -19.39
N LEU A 79 -3.91 -8.47 -18.72
CA LEU A 79 -3.81 -8.51 -17.25
C LEU A 79 -4.32 -7.21 -16.58
N SER A 80 -4.48 -6.13 -17.34
CA SER A 80 -4.81 -4.81 -16.78
C SER A 80 -6.32 -4.63 -16.65
N LEU A 81 -6.78 -4.17 -15.47
CA LEU A 81 -8.19 -3.80 -15.26
C LEU A 81 -8.52 -2.39 -15.78
N ILE A 82 -7.51 -1.58 -16.05
CA ILE A 82 -7.64 -0.19 -16.44
C ILE A 82 -6.67 0.16 -17.56
N ASP A 83 -6.95 1.27 -18.24
CA ASP A 83 -5.99 1.95 -19.10
C ASP A 83 -4.98 2.72 -18.23
N TYR A 84 -3.68 2.56 -18.53
CA TYR A 84 -2.59 3.18 -17.78
C TYR A 84 -2.03 4.46 -18.42
N SER A 85 -2.71 5.05 -19.40
CA SER A 85 -2.34 6.35 -20.00
C SER A 85 -2.15 7.45 -18.94
N ASN A 86 -3.02 7.46 -17.93
CA ASN A 86 -2.94 8.37 -16.77
C ASN A 86 -2.14 7.78 -15.59
N TRP A 87 -1.11 6.97 -15.86
CA TRP A 87 -0.32 6.26 -14.83
C TRP A 87 0.19 7.15 -13.70
N LEU A 88 0.56 8.40 -13.99
CA LEU A 88 1.07 9.31 -12.98
C LEU A 88 0.00 9.61 -11.93
N LEU A 89 -1.22 9.92 -12.37
CA LEU A 89 -2.35 10.17 -11.49
C LEU A 89 -2.77 8.89 -10.75
N VAL A 90 -2.86 7.76 -11.45
CA VAL A 90 -3.22 6.47 -10.84
C VAL A 90 -2.21 6.05 -9.76
N GLY A 91 -0.92 6.07 -10.08
CA GLY A 91 0.14 5.75 -9.15
C GLY A 91 0.20 6.70 -7.96
N PHE A 92 -0.01 8.01 -8.20
CA PHE A 92 -0.10 9.00 -7.14
C PHE A 92 -1.29 8.74 -6.20
N LEU A 93 -2.50 8.52 -6.74
CA LEU A 93 -3.70 8.30 -5.92
C LEU A 93 -3.64 6.98 -5.16
N LEU A 94 -3.17 5.88 -5.78
CA LEU A 94 -2.95 4.61 -5.08
C LEU A 94 -1.88 4.75 -4.00
N GLY A 95 -0.75 5.38 -4.32
CA GLY A 95 0.36 5.54 -3.39
C GLY A 95 0.04 6.45 -2.21
N LEU A 96 -0.52 7.63 -2.49
CA LEU A 96 -0.93 8.59 -1.47
C LEU A 96 -2.10 8.04 -0.65
N GLY A 97 -3.08 7.41 -1.29
CA GLY A 97 -4.21 6.79 -0.62
C GLY A 97 -3.76 5.73 0.38
N ALA A 98 -2.80 4.87 0.00
CA ALA A 98 -2.20 3.90 0.91
C ALA A 98 -1.64 4.57 2.18
N LEU A 99 -0.84 5.63 2.01
CA LEU A 99 -0.17 6.31 3.11
C LEU A 99 -1.14 7.11 3.97
N LEU A 100 -2.17 7.72 3.38
CA LEU A 100 -3.22 8.42 4.11
C LEU A 100 -4.09 7.45 4.92
N GLY A 101 -4.40 6.27 4.37
CA GLY A 101 -5.08 5.20 5.09
C GLY A 101 -4.29 4.79 6.34
N ASP A 102 -3.01 4.47 6.16
CA ASP A 102 -2.07 4.12 7.23
C ASP A 102 -1.89 5.25 8.27
N LEU A 103 -1.86 6.52 7.83
CA LEU A 103 -1.84 7.68 8.75
C LEU A 103 -3.13 7.82 9.55
N THR A 104 -4.28 7.57 8.91
CA THR A 104 -5.60 7.63 9.55
C THR A 104 -5.74 6.55 10.62
N GLU A 105 -5.32 5.33 10.32
CA GLU A 105 -5.22 4.23 11.28
C GLU A 105 -4.35 4.61 12.48
N SER A 106 -3.18 5.19 12.20
CA SER A 106 -2.23 5.51 13.25
C SER A 106 -2.71 6.66 14.12
N PHE A 107 -3.41 7.64 13.53
CA PHE A 107 -4.12 8.66 14.29
C PHE A 107 -5.17 8.05 15.23
N ILE A 108 -6.02 7.16 14.72
CA ILE A 108 -7.06 6.48 15.52
C ILE A 108 -6.41 5.71 16.68
N LYS A 109 -5.32 4.98 16.44
CA LYS A 109 -4.58 4.29 17.51
C LYS A 109 -4.10 5.22 18.60
N ARG A 110 -3.58 6.40 18.25
CA ARG A 110 -3.16 7.39 19.26
C ARG A 110 -4.35 7.89 20.08
N ARG A 111 -5.53 8.08 19.47
CA ARG A 111 -6.77 8.44 20.20
C ARG A 111 -7.24 7.33 21.13
N LEU A 112 -7.07 6.08 20.74
CA LEU A 112 -7.36 4.90 21.54
C LEU A 112 -6.26 4.54 22.56
N LYS A 113 -5.22 5.38 22.70
CA LYS A 113 -4.06 5.16 23.59
C LYS A 113 -3.24 3.89 23.28
N ILE A 114 -3.38 3.34 22.07
CA ILE A 114 -2.56 2.23 21.57
C ILE A 114 -1.17 2.79 21.21
N LYS A 115 -0.08 2.16 21.65
CA LYS A 115 1.28 2.68 21.43
C LYS A 115 1.76 2.47 19.98
N PRO A 116 2.69 3.31 19.47
CA PRO A 116 3.29 3.08 18.15
C PRO A 116 3.91 1.69 18.05
N GLY A 117 3.55 0.94 17.00
CA GLY A 117 4.03 -0.43 16.79
C GLY A 117 3.23 -1.53 17.48
N GLU A 118 2.27 -1.19 18.37
CA GLU A 118 1.31 -2.18 18.86
C GLU A 118 0.32 -2.58 17.77
N ARG A 119 -0.10 -3.85 17.79
CA ARG A 119 -1.05 -4.41 16.82
C ARG A 119 -2.46 -3.84 17.04
N PHE A 120 -3.13 -3.52 15.96
CA PHE A 120 -4.52 -3.12 15.88
C PHE A 120 -5.24 -3.91 14.76
N PHE A 121 -5.42 -5.20 15.01
CA PHE A 121 -6.11 -6.09 14.09
C PHE A 121 -7.62 -5.81 14.06
N PRO A 122 -8.30 -5.88 12.88
CA PRO A 122 -7.75 -6.14 11.53
C PRO A 122 -7.29 -4.88 10.79
N TRP A 123 -7.40 -3.70 11.42
CA TRP A 123 -7.20 -2.40 10.76
C TRP A 123 -5.79 -2.20 10.22
N ASP A 124 -4.75 -2.70 10.90
CA ASP A 124 -3.35 -2.67 10.42
C ASP A 124 -3.16 -3.31 9.02
N GLN A 125 -4.11 -4.16 8.58
CA GLN A 125 -4.05 -4.86 7.28
C GLN A 125 -4.97 -4.22 6.24
N LEU A 126 -5.97 -3.47 6.68
CA LEU A 126 -7.03 -2.92 5.81
C LEU A 126 -6.83 -1.44 5.51
N ASP A 127 -6.17 -0.71 6.39
CA ASP A 127 -6.00 0.74 6.34
C ASP A 127 -5.50 1.26 4.99
N PHE A 128 -4.34 0.81 4.52
CA PHE A 128 -3.74 1.28 3.28
C PHE A 128 -4.54 0.80 2.07
N ILE A 129 -5.19 -0.36 2.13
CA ILE A 129 -6.05 -0.88 1.06
C ILE A 129 -7.24 0.06 0.89
N LEU A 130 -7.95 0.32 1.98
CA LEU A 130 -9.14 1.17 1.97
C LEU A 130 -8.79 2.60 1.57
N GLY A 131 -7.68 3.14 2.08
CA GLY A 131 -7.19 4.45 1.68
C GLY A 131 -6.86 4.54 0.18
N SER A 132 -6.22 3.51 -0.38
CA SER A 132 -5.90 3.43 -1.81
C SER A 132 -7.14 3.35 -2.67
N LEU A 133 -8.07 2.45 -2.34
CA LEU A 133 -9.33 2.26 -3.07
C LEU A 133 -10.19 3.52 -3.01
N LEU A 134 -10.27 4.16 -1.85
CA LEU A 134 -11.00 5.41 -1.69
C LEU A 134 -10.42 6.50 -2.57
N LEU A 135 -9.11 6.71 -2.56
CA LEU A 135 -8.51 7.82 -3.28
C LEU A 135 -8.45 7.58 -4.80
N VAL A 136 -8.16 6.35 -5.24
CA VAL A 136 -8.14 6.01 -6.67
C VAL A 136 -9.54 6.01 -7.29
N SER A 137 -10.60 5.83 -6.48
CA SER A 137 -12.00 5.90 -6.98
C SER A 137 -12.36 7.25 -7.61
N LEU A 138 -11.58 8.30 -7.31
CA LEU A 138 -11.72 9.62 -7.93
C LEU A 138 -11.32 9.66 -9.41
N ALA A 139 -10.50 8.69 -9.86
CA ALA A 139 -10.01 8.63 -11.24
C ALA A 139 -10.39 7.32 -11.96
N VAL A 140 -10.73 6.27 -11.21
CA VAL A 140 -11.02 4.93 -11.72
C VAL A 140 -12.36 4.45 -11.19
N SER A 141 -13.25 4.00 -12.07
CA SER A 141 -14.50 3.37 -11.68
C SER A 141 -14.26 1.97 -11.10
N LEU A 142 -14.42 1.83 -9.79
CA LEU A 142 -14.26 0.56 -9.09
C LEU A 142 -15.59 -0.18 -9.01
N THR A 143 -15.62 -1.43 -9.48
CA THR A 143 -16.78 -2.30 -9.24
C THR A 143 -16.71 -2.91 -7.85
N LEU A 144 -17.88 -3.26 -7.28
CA LEU A 144 -17.93 -3.92 -5.97
C LEU A 144 -17.11 -5.23 -5.95
N ASN A 145 -17.13 -5.99 -7.05
CA ASN A 145 -16.35 -7.21 -7.19
C ASN A 145 -14.83 -6.97 -7.10
N MET A 146 -14.33 -5.88 -7.72
CA MET A 146 -12.92 -5.50 -7.60
C MET A 146 -12.56 -5.21 -6.14
N VAL A 147 -13.37 -4.39 -5.46
CA VAL A 147 -13.15 -4.00 -4.06
C VAL A 147 -13.11 -5.24 -3.15
N LEU A 148 -14.10 -6.13 -3.26
CA LEU A 148 -14.18 -7.34 -2.44
C LEU A 148 -12.98 -8.27 -2.69
N VAL A 149 -12.63 -8.51 -3.95
CA VAL A 149 -11.49 -9.37 -4.29
C VAL A 149 -10.18 -8.75 -3.79
N ILE A 150 -9.98 -7.44 -3.98
CA ILE A 150 -8.79 -6.73 -3.51
C ILE A 150 -8.64 -6.84 -1.98
N ILE A 151 -9.72 -6.67 -1.22
CA ILE A 151 -9.68 -6.83 0.24
C ILE A 151 -9.27 -8.25 0.61
N ILE A 152 -9.91 -9.26 0.02
CA ILE A 152 -9.63 -10.67 0.31
C ILE A 152 -8.17 -11.02 -0.01
N ILE A 153 -7.69 -10.71 -1.22
CA ILE A 153 -6.34 -11.09 -1.66
C ILE A 153 -5.27 -10.36 -0.86
N SER A 154 -5.54 -9.14 -0.41
CA SER A 154 -4.57 -8.37 0.36
C SER A 154 -4.46 -8.90 1.80
N VAL A 155 -5.58 -9.24 2.45
CA VAL A 155 -5.57 -9.87 3.78
C VAL A 155 -4.84 -11.23 3.71
N LEU A 156 -5.14 -12.05 2.70
CA LEU A 156 -4.43 -13.31 2.47
C LEU A 156 -2.93 -13.07 2.18
N GLY A 157 -2.62 -12.07 1.36
CA GLY A 157 -1.25 -11.66 1.05
C GLY A 157 -0.45 -11.28 2.29
N HIS A 158 -1.04 -10.53 3.22
CA HIS A 158 -0.41 -10.20 4.50
C HIS A 158 -0.04 -11.43 5.31
N ILE A 159 -0.96 -12.41 5.39
CA ILE A 159 -0.72 -13.67 6.11
C ILE A 159 0.46 -14.41 5.48
N ILE A 160 0.48 -14.53 4.14
CA ILE A 160 1.55 -15.22 3.41
C ILE A 160 2.90 -14.51 3.64
N VAL A 161 2.96 -13.19 3.49
CA VAL A 161 4.19 -12.41 3.67
C VAL A 161 4.73 -12.56 5.09
N ASN A 162 3.87 -12.50 6.12
CA ASN A 162 4.30 -12.67 7.51
C ASN A 162 4.84 -14.08 7.78
N HIS A 163 4.21 -15.12 7.24
CA HIS A 163 4.70 -16.50 7.37
C HIS A 163 6.03 -16.69 6.64
N SER A 164 6.13 -16.22 5.39
CA SER A 164 7.37 -16.30 4.62
C SER A 164 8.51 -15.57 5.34
N ALA A 165 8.26 -14.38 5.90
CA ALA A 165 9.26 -13.65 6.66
C ALA A 165 9.70 -14.38 7.94
N TYR A 166 8.81 -15.13 8.60
CA TYR A 166 9.14 -15.99 9.73
C TYR A 166 10.01 -17.18 9.31
N TYR A 167 9.62 -17.91 8.26
CA TYR A 167 10.39 -19.06 7.77
C TYR A 167 11.75 -18.68 7.20
N LEU A 168 11.90 -17.47 6.67
CA LEU A 168 13.18 -16.91 6.21
C LEU A 168 14.03 -16.33 7.35
N GLY A 169 13.57 -16.41 8.61
CA GLY A 169 14.28 -15.89 9.79
C GLY A 169 14.36 -14.37 9.87
N ILE A 170 13.62 -13.65 9.02
CA ILE A 170 13.56 -12.17 9.00
C ILE A 170 12.72 -11.66 10.17
N ARG A 171 11.67 -12.39 10.55
CA ARG A 171 10.83 -12.12 11.73
C ARG A 171 10.91 -13.27 12.73
N LYS A 172 10.88 -12.92 14.02
CA LYS A 172 10.87 -13.90 15.13
C LYS A 172 9.49 -14.47 15.42
N GLU A 173 8.42 -13.85 14.93
CA GLU A 173 7.03 -14.25 15.16
C GLU A 173 6.31 -14.53 13.84
N LYS A 174 5.39 -15.50 13.86
CA LYS A 174 4.63 -15.98 12.69
C LYS A 174 3.56 -15.02 12.19
N TRP A 175 3.14 -14.07 13.03
CA TRP A 175 1.96 -13.22 12.82
C TRP A 175 2.33 -11.77 13.05
#